data_AF-A0AAV2Q2Z6-F1
#
_entry.id   AF-A0AAV2Q2Z6-F1
#
_cell.length_a   1.000
_cell.length_b   1.000
_cell.length_c   1.000
_cell.angle_alpha   90.00
_cell.angle_beta   90.00
_cell.angle_gamma   90.00
#
_symmetry.space_group_name_H-M   'P 1'
#
loop_
_entity.id
_entity.type
_entity.pdbx_description
1 polymer ?
#
loop_
_entity_poly.entity_id
_entity_poly.type
_entity_poly.pdbx_seq_one_letter_code
_entity_poly.pdbx_strand_id
1 'polypeptide(L)'
;VTYSAVKEFVDAQGVTQVQRVKIKTRIVNKRTYSYIIEDLRPFTTYTVNVTAVPPTQEYRPPAKITVTTQMAAPQPMVKPDFYGVKGEHEIAMILPQASEEYGPIAFYYLIVVPEDSLTENKNPDQFLTDDLISNKVSSSKDALAEGPYIAAKFLHRNIPYSFSLGDGQIYEGFKNRPLQKLKNEEVDVTGEQAPRMYKRYKIFIRSVVDTPGS
;
A
#
# COMPACT_ATOMS: atom_id res chain seq x y z
N VAL A 1 4.79 3.44 -35.06
CA VAL A 1 3.95 3.22 -33.86
C VAL A 1 3.94 4.48 -33.02
N THR A 2 2.77 4.98 -32.64
CA THR A 2 2.63 6.11 -31.71
C THR A 2 1.72 5.70 -30.57
N TYR A 3 1.98 6.18 -29.37
CA TYR A 3 1.13 5.87 -28.22
C TYR A 3 1.11 6.99 -27.19
N SER A 4 -0.02 7.11 -26.51
CA SER A 4 -0.26 8.10 -25.45
C SER A 4 -1.36 7.61 -24.51
N ALA A 5 -1.43 8.19 -23.33
CA ALA A 5 -2.49 7.93 -22.37
C ALA A 5 -2.88 9.19 -21.61
N VAL A 6 -4.13 9.23 -21.17
CA VAL A 6 -4.60 10.13 -20.12
C VAL A 6 -5.20 9.23 -19.04
N LYS A 7 -4.78 9.46 -17.80
CA LYS A 7 -5.25 8.72 -16.64
C LYS A 7 -5.75 9.69 -15.60
N GLU A 8 -6.83 9.31 -14.94
CA GLU A 8 -7.35 9.97 -13.75
C GLU A 8 -7.29 8.99 -12.58
N PHE A 9 -6.90 9.47 -11.41
CA PHE A 9 -6.85 8.67 -10.19
C PHE A 9 -6.95 9.58 -8.96
N VAL A 10 -7.27 9.00 -7.81
CA VAL A 10 -7.28 9.71 -6.53
C VAL A 10 -5.91 9.54 -5.85
N ASP A 11 -5.29 10.64 -5.44
CA ASP A 11 -4.02 10.60 -4.69
C ASP A 11 -4.23 10.28 -3.20
N ALA A 12 -3.13 10.20 -2.45
CA ALA A 12 -3.15 9.88 -1.02
C ALA A 12 -3.83 10.97 -0.15
N GLN A 13 -4.08 12.16 -0.71
CA GLN A 13 -4.78 13.26 -0.08
C GLN A 13 -6.27 13.29 -0.43
N GLY A 14 -6.76 12.31 -1.20
CA GLY A 14 -8.14 12.25 -1.65
C GLY A 14 -8.45 13.18 -2.81
N VAL A 15 -7.44 13.75 -3.49
CA VAL A 15 -7.61 14.69 -4.60
C VAL A 15 -7.49 13.96 -5.93
N THR A 16 -8.40 14.25 -6.86
CA THR A 16 -8.34 13.72 -8.22
C THR A 16 -7.16 14.33 -8.97
N GLN A 17 -6.26 13.48 -9.45
CA GLN A 17 -5.12 13.83 -10.26
C GLN A 17 -5.33 13.39 -11.71
N VAL A 18 -4.90 14.23 -12.65
CA VAL A 18 -4.90 13.90 -14.08
C VAL A 18 -3.46 13.77 -14.56
N GLN A 19 -3.11 12.58 -15.01
CA GLN A 19 -1.79 12.27 -15.51
C GLN A 19 -1.81 12.05 -17.01
N ARG A 20 -1.00 12.82 -17.73
CA ARG A 20 -0.89 12.74 -19.18
C ARG A 20 0.45 12.13 -19.58
N VAL A 21 0.39 10.98 -20.25
CA VAL A 21 1.57 10.41 -20.91
C VAL A 21 1.68 11.05 -22.28
N LYS A 22 2.72 11.88 -22.45
CA LYS A 22 3.02 12.54 -23.73
C LYS A 22 3.09 11.51 -24.86
N ILE A 23 2.67 11.93 -26.05
CA ILE A 23 2.74 11.10 -27.25
C ILE A 23 4.20 10.68 -27.47
N LYS A 24 4.42 9.38 -27.53
CA LYS A 24 5.71 8.78 -27.87
C LYS A 24 5.60 8.16 -29.26
N THR A 25 6.57 8.46 -30.13
CA THR A 25 6.63 7.97 -31.51
C THR A 25 7.84 7.08 -31.70
N ARG A 26 7.62 5.92 -32.33
CA ARG A 26 8.64 4.94 -32.65
C ARG A 26 8.50 4.52 -34.11
N ILE A 27 9.55 4.78 -34.89
CA ILE A 27 9.68 4.35 -36.27
C ILE A 27 10.38 3.00 -36.25
N VAL A 28 9.81 2.03 -36.96
CA VAL A 28 10.31 0.65 -37.04
C VAL A 28 10.63 0.31 -38.49
N ASN A 29 11.47 -0.71 -38.71
CA ASN A 29 11.82 -1.16 -40.06
C ASN A 29 10.59 -1.71 -40.79
N LYS A 30 10.54 -1.55 -42.12
CA LYS A 30 9.47 -2.09 -42.98
C LYS A 30 9.27 -3.61 -42.87
N ARG A 31 10.28 -4.36 -42.41
CA ARG A 31 10.23 -5.82 -42.21
C ARG A 31 9.83 -6.22 -40.79
N THR A 32 9.55 -5.25 -39.91
CA THR A 32 9.17 -5.49 -38.53
C THR A 32 7.65 -5.58 -38.42
N TYR A 33 7.14 -6.75 -38.05
CA TYR A 33 5.70 -7.01 -37.89
C TYR A 33 5.24 -7.04 -36.42
N SER A 34 6.18 -6.99 -35.47
CA SER A 34 5.91 -6.93 -34.04
C SER A 34 6.76 -5.84 -33.38
N TYR A 35 6.19 -5.18 -32.38
CA TYR A 35 6.89 -4.16 -31.60
C TYR A 35 6.44 -4.23 -30.14
N ILE A 36 7.41 -4.25 -29.23
CA ILE A 36 7.15 -4.27 -27.78
C ILE A 36 7.26 -2.84 -27.27
N ILE A 37 6.25 -2.40 -26.53
CA ILE A 37 6.25 -1.12 -25.82
C ILE A 37 6.50 -1.41 -24.35
N GLU A 38 7.64 -0.95 -23.85
CA GLU A 38 8.09 -1.17 -22.47
C GLU A 38 7.90 0.10 -21.62
N ASP A 39 8.16 -0.04 -20.31
CA ASP A 39 8.11 1.06 -19.32
C ASP A 39 6.78 1.81 -19.31
N LEU A 40 5.68 1.06 -19.48
CA LEU A 40 4.34 1.59 -19.37
C LEU A 40 3.92 1.70 -17.91
N ARG A 41 3.21 2.77 -17.60
CA ARG A 41 2.64 2.98 -16.27
C ARG A 41 1.59 1.91 -15.93
N PRO A 42 1.54 1.42 -14.67
CA PRO A 42 0.51 0.49 -14.22
C PRO A 42 -0.91 1.06 -14.36
N PHE A 43 -1.89 0.16 -14.52
CA PHE A 43 -3.32 0.47 -14.60
C PHE A 43 -3.64 1.71 -15.46
N THR A 44 -3.08 1.77 -16.66
CA THR A 44 -3.18 2.94 -17.54
C THR A 44 -3.66 2.47 -18.90
N THR A 45 -4.75 3.08 -19.39
CA THR A 45 -5.26 2.81 -20.73
C THR A 45 -4.52 3.65 -21.77
N TYR A 46 -3.71 2.98 -22.59
CA TYR A 46 -3.00 3.59 -23.71
C TYR A 46 -3.81 3.49 -24.99
N THR A 47 -3.85 4.58 -25.74
CA THR A 47 -4.20 4.57 -27.16
C THR A 47 -2.92 4.38 -27.96
N VAL A 48 -2.87 3.31 -28.77
CA VAL A 48 -1.76 2.98 -29.65
C VAL A 48 -2.23 3.10 -31.10
N ASN A 49 -1.53 3.89 -31.91
CA ASN A 49 -1.76 4.01 -33.33
C ASN A 49 -0.59 3.42 -34.12
N VAL A 50 -0.90 2.54 -35.07
CA VAL A 50 0.06 1.92 -35.99
C VAL A 50 -0.24 2.40 -37.40
N THR A 51 0.74 3.05 -38.01
CA THR A 51 0.63 3.59 -39.38
C THR A 51 1.89 3.22 -40.16
N ALA A 52 1.72 2.87 -41.43
CA ALA A 52 2.83 2.75 -42.37
C ALA A 52 3.32 4.14 -42.78
N VAL A 53 4.63 4.34 -42.86
CA VAL A 53 5.25 5.57 -43.37
C VAL A 53 5.75 5.28 -44.78
N PRO A 54 4.97 5.58 -45.83
CA PRO A 54 5.39 5.31 -47.20
C PRO A 54 6.50 6.28 -47.64
N PRO A 55 7.38 5.87 -48.57
CA PRO A 55 8.39 6.77 -49.14
C PRO A 55 7.80 8.01 -49.83
N THR A 56 6.57 7.89 -50.34
CA THR A 56 5.86 8.94 -51.09
C THR A 56 5.16 9.97 -50.20
N GLN A 57 5.28 9.86 -48.87
CA GLN A 57 4.60 10.71 -47.86
C GLN A 57 3.07 10.74 -47.97
N GLU A 58 2.46 9.85 -48.76
CA GLU A 58 1.01 9.72 -48.82
C GLU A 58 0.44 9.35 -47.45
N TYR A 59 -0.67 9.99 -47.10
CA TYR A 59 -1.41 9.64 -45.89
C TYR A 59 -1.89 8.18 -45.95
N ARG A 60 -1.81 7.51 -44.80
CA ARG A 60 -2.37 6.18 -44.57
C ARG A 60 -3.14 6.21 -43.25
N PRO A 61 -4.36 5.64 -43.19
CA PRO A 61 -5.13 5.62 -41.96
C PRO A 61 -4.40 4.80 -40.89
N PRO A 62 -4.35 5.28 -39.63
CA PRO A 62 -3.79 4.50 -38.53
C PRO A 62 -4.73 3.36 -38.12
N ALA A 63 -4.16 2.19 -37.81
CA ALA A 63 -4.84 1.21 -37.00
C ALA A 63 -4.74 1.63 -35.52
N LYS A 64 -5.89 1.84 -34.87
CA LYS A 64 -5.98 2.29 -33.48
C LYS A 64 -6.38 1.13 -32.57
N ILE A 65 -5.64 0.98 -31.46
CA ILE A 65 -5.89 -0.03 -30.44
C ILE A 65 -5.86 0.67 -29.08
N THR A 66 -6.74 0.27 -28.17
CA THR A 66 -6.72 0.69 -26.77
C THR A 66 -6.37 -0.49 -25.88
N VAL A 67 -5.35 -0.33 -25.04
CA VAL A 67 -4.87 -1.40 -24.14
C VAL A 67 -4.67 -0.83 -22.74
N THR A 68 -5.19 -1.54 -21.73
CA THR A 68 -4.95 -1.20 -20.32
C THR A 68 -3.86 -2.10 -19.76
N THR A 69 -2.83 -1.49 -19.17
CA THR A 69 -1.77 -2.24 -18.47
C THR A 69 -2.31 -2.85 -17.17
N GLN A 70 -1.63 -3.90 -16.70
CA GLN A 70 -1.96 -4.55 -15.43
C GLN A 70 -1.80 -3.59 -14.25
N MET A 71 -2.53 -3.87 -13.17
CA MET A 71 -2.35 -3.20 -11.88
C MET A 71 -1.01 -3.59 -11.25
N ALA A 72 -0.55 -2.75 -10.34
CA ALA A 72 0.62 -3.03 -9.49
C ALA A 72 0.26 -2.80 -8.02
N ALA A 73 1.11 -3.26 -7.10
CA ALA A 73 0.98 -2.95 -5.69
C ALA A 73 0.93 -1.42 -5.49
N PRO A 74 0.06 -0.87 -4.61
CA PRO A 74 -0.01 0.57 -4.38
C PRO A 74 1.34 1.18 -3.96
N GLN A 75 1.46 2.49 -4.09
CA GLN A 75 2.63 3.19 -3.57
C GLN A 75 2.78 2.98 -2.05
N PRO A 76 4.02 2.93 -1.54
CA PRO A 76 4.26 2.85 -0.10
C PRO A 76 3.50 3.95 0.64
N MET A 77 2.76 3.56 1.67
CA MET A 77 2.00 4.51 2.46
C MET A 77 2.86 5.22 3.49
N VAL A 78 2.51 6.47 3.77
CA VAL A 78 3.04 7.20 4.92
C VAL A 78 2.62 6.47 6.19
N LYS A 79 3.46 6.53 7.23
CA LYS A 79 3.10 5.96 8.52
C LYS A 79 1.90 6.74 9.12
N PRO A 80 1.02 6.08 9.89
CA PRO A 80 0.01 6.78 10.64
C PRO A 80 0.59 7.80 11.62
N ASP A 81 -0.12 8.90 11.81
CA ASP A 81 0.25 9.93 12.78
C ASP A 81 -0.41 9.68 14.13
N PHE A 82 0.38 9.79 15.20
CA PHE A 82 -0.13 9.75 16.56
C PHE A 82 -0.85 11.06 16.87
N TYR A 83 -2.10 10.94 17.34
CA TYR A 83 -2.93 12.09 17.69
C TYR A 83 -3.02 12.30 19.21
N GLY A 84 -3.12 11.23 20.01
CA GLY A 84 -3.22 11.35 21.46
C GLY A 84 -3.46 10.02 22.17
N VAL A 85 -3.43 10.05 23.51
CA VAL A 85 -3.77 8.91 24.37
C VAL A 85 -5.27 8.98 24.69
N LYS A 86 -6.01 7.89 24.46
CA LYS A 86 -7.45 7.80 24.79
C LYS A 86 -7.70 7.06 26.11
N GLY A 87 -6.80 6.15 26.47
CA GLY A 87 -6.90 5.36 27.69
C GLY A 87 -5.58 4.70 28.03
N GLU A 88 -5.59 3.91 29.09
CA GLU A 88 -4.37 3.27 29.62
C GLU A 88 -3.68 2.36 28.59
N HIS A 89 -4.46 1.74 27.69
CA HIS A 89 -3.97 0.81 26.67
C HIS A 89 -4.34 1.24 25.25
N GLU A 90 -4.77 2.48 25.07
CA GLU A 90 -5.40 2.97 23.84
C GLU A 90 -4.83 4.31 23.37
N ILE A 91 -4.52 4.39 22.09
CA ILE A 91 -4.10 5.62 21.42
C ILE A 91 -5.03 5.97 20.27
N ALA A 92 -5.22 7.26 20.04
CA ALA A 92 -5.83 7.79 18.83
C ALA A 92 -4.76 8.03 17.77
N MET A 93 -5.05 7.62 16.55
CA MET A 93 -4.15 7.79 15.40
C MET A 93 -4.92 8.24 14.17
N ILE A 94 -4.26 9.01 13.31
CA ILE A 94 -4.77 9.44 12.01
C ILE A 94 -4.28 8.45 10.95
N LEU A 95 -5.21 7.90 10.18
CA LEU A 95 -4.90 6.92 9.14
C LEU A 95 -4.79 7.61 7.78
N PRO A 96 -3.67 7.47 7.07
CA PRO A 96 -3.57 7.92 5.68
C PRO A 96 -4.35 7.01 4.73
N GLN A 97 -4.68 7.56 3.56
CA GLN A 97 -5.25 6.80 2.44
C GLN A 97 -4.16 6.48 1.41
N ALA A 98 -4.34 5.39 0.67
CA ALA A 98 -3.44 5.05 -0.43
C ALA A 98 -3.85 5.82 -1.69
N SER A 99 -2.85 6.17 -2.51
CA SER A 99 -3.13 6.60 -3.87
C SER A 99 -3.61 5.43 -4.72
N GLU A 100 -4.60 5.70 -5.57
CA GLU A 100 -5.11 4.76 -6.57
C GLU A 100 -4.35 4.83 -7.90
N GLU A 101 -3.17 5.47 -7.92
CA GLU A 101 -2.35 5.62 -9.13
C GLU A 101 -1.98 4.27 -9.76
N TYR A 102 -1.96 3.16 -9.02
CA TYR A 102 -1.62 1.83 -9.55
C TYR A 102 -2.79 0.85 -9.62
N GLY A 103 -3.99 1.31 -9.28
CA GLY A 103 -5.23 0.53 -9.30
C GLY A 103 -6.21 0.99 -8.22
N PRO A 104 -7.52 0.67 -8.35
CA PRO A 104 -8.48 0.87 -7.29
C PRO A 104 -8.08 0.08 -6.05
N ILE A 105 -8.28 0.65 -4.86
CA ILE A 105 -7.98 -0.05 -3.61
C ILE A 105 -9.14 -0.96 -3.24
N ALA A 106 -8.85 -2.19 -2.81
CA ALA A 106 -9.84 -3.12 -2.25
C ALA A 106 -9.99 -2.91 -0.74
N PHE A 107 -8.88 -2.96 0.00
CA PHE A 107 -8.86 -2.87 1.45
C PHE A 107 -7.49 -2.45 2.00
N TYR A 108 -7.49 -2.16 3.29
CA TYR A 108 -6.34 -1.78 4.10
C TYR A 108 -6.17 -2.75 5.28
N TYR A 109 -4.93 -3.07 5.62
CA TYR A 109 -4.56 -3.69 6.89
C TYR A 109 -3.84 -2.68 7.76
N LEU A 110 -4.24 -2.56 9.02
CA LEU A 110 -3.49 -1.87 10.06
C LEU A 110 -2.63 -2.89 10.79
N ILE A 111 -1.30 -2.77 10.66
CA ILE A 111 -0.34 -3.71 11.20
C ILE A 111 0.42 -3.05 12.35
N VAL A 112 0.54 -3.80 13.45
CA VAL A 112 1.21 -3.37 14.66
C VAL A 112 2.33 -4.35 14.97
N VAL A 113 3.53 -3.81 15.10
CA VAL A 113 4.77 -4.56 15.31
C VAL A 113 5.40 -4.06 16.61
N PRO A 114 5.44 -4.85 17.68
CA PRO A 114 6.20 -4.51 18.87
C PRO A 114 7.69 -4.32 18.52
N GLU A 115 8.34 -3.29 19.04
CA GLU A 115 9.77 -3.07 18.87
C GLU A 115 10.54 -3.88 19.92
N ASP A 116 11.04 -5.03 19.50
CA ASP A 116 11.90 -5.92 20.28
C ASP A 116 13.16 -6.23 19.45
N SER A 117 14.17 -6.86 20.05
CA SER A 117 15.45 -7.18 19.37
C SER A 117 15.28 -7.97 18.04
N LEU A 118 14.16 -8.67 17.87
CA LEU A 118 13.84 -9.45 16.66
C LEU A 118 13.16 -8.64 15.53
N THR A 119 12.63 -7.46 15.85
CA THR A 119 11.81 -6.62 14.93
C THR A 119 12.40 -5.22 14.74
N GLU A 120 13.33 -4.80 15.59
CA GLU A 120 13.97 -3.49 15.55
C GLU A 120 14.61 -3.19 14.19
N ASN A 121 15.31 -4.16 13.60
CA ASN A 121 15.97 -4.02 12.30
C ASN A 121 15.09 -4.40 11.10
N LYS A 122 13.82 -4.74 11.32
CA LYS A 122 12.92 -5.13 10.24
C LYS A 122 12.14 -3.94 9.69
N ASN A 123 12.02 -3.92 8.36
CA ASN A 123 11.20 -2.95 7.65
C ASN A 123 9.76 -3.47 7.50
N PRO A 124 8.75 -2.57 7.37
CA PRO A 124 7.35 -2.94 7.20
C PRO A 124 7.09 -4.00 6.11
N ASP A 125 7.80 -3.90 4.99
CA ASP A 125 7.64 -4.82 3.85
C ASP A 125 8.14 -6.24 4.11
N GLN A 126 8.99 -6.43 5.14
CA GLN A 126 9.49 -7.74 5.54
C GLN A 126 8.48 -8.53 6.39
N PHE A 127 7.39 -7.90 6.83
CA PHE A 127 6.29 -8.58 7.51
C PHE A 127 5.26 -9.04 6.47
N LEU A 128 5.32 -10.30 6.05
CA LEU A 128 4.40 -10.85 5.06
C LEU A 128 2.99 -10.94 5.64
N THR A 129 2.00 -10.54 4.84
CA THR A 129 0.59 -10.55 5.27
C THR A 129 0.14 -11.95 5.66
N ASP A 130 0.55 -12.97 4.90
CA ASP A 130 0.13 -14.36 5.11
C ASP A 130 0.63 -14.92 6.44
N ASP A 131 1.83 -14.54 6.88
CA ASP A 131 2.38 -14.92 8.19
C ASP A 131 1.55 -14.27 9.32
N LEU A 132 1.18 -13.00 9.16
CA LEU A 132 0.36 -12.26 10.13
C LEU A 132 -1.07 -12.80 10.21
N ILE A 133 -1.64 -13.22 9.08
CA ILE A 133 -2.95 -13.88 9.02
C ILE A 133 -2.86 -15.28 9.64
N SER A 134 -1.79 -16.03 9.38
CA SER A 134 -1.59 -17.38 9.93
C SER A 134 -1.42 -17.38 11.45
N ASN A 135 -0.86 -16.31 12.02
CA ASN A 135 -0.84 -16.06 13.47
C ASN A 135 -2.25 -15.88 14.09
N LYS A 136 -3.33 -15.79 13.30
CA LYS A 136 -4.71 -15.93 13.79
C LYS A 136 -5.02 -17.37 14.26
N VAL A 137 -4.30 -18.36 13.74
CA VAL A 137 -4.65 -19.79 13.78
C VAL A 137 -3.73 -20.62 14.69
N SER A 138 -2.49 -20.18 14.93
CA SER A 138 -1.52 -20.91 15.77
C SER A 138 -1.92 -20.88 17.26
N SER A 139 -1.55 -21.93 18.02
CA SER A 139 -2.20 -22.30 19.29
C SER A 139 -1.40 -22.03 20.58
N SER A 140 -0.33 -21.23 20.55
CA SER A 140 0.38 -20.83 21.79
C SER A 140 -0.02 -19.41 22.20
N LYS A 141 -0.91 -19.32 23.20
CA LYS A 141 -1.49 -18.07 23.73
C LYS A 141 -0.43 -17.00 24.09
N ASP A 142 0.75 -17.41 24.52
CA ASP A 142 1.76 -16.50 25.07
C ASP A 142 2.69 -15.88 23.99
N ALA A 143 3.09 -16.63 22.96
CA ALA A 143 3.91 -16.09 21.87
C ALA A 143 3.10 -15.19 20.92
N LEU A 144 1.80 -15.46 20.79
CA LEU A 144 0.88 -14.64 20.00
C LEU A 144 0.60 -13.30 20.66
N ALA A 145 0.66 -13.21 21.98
CA ALA A 145 0.35 -11.98 22.72
C ALA A 145 1.42 -10.88 22.53
N GLU A 146 2.64 -11.25 22.12
CA GLU A 146 3.81 -10.34 22.10
C GLU A 146 4.39 -10.12 20.70
N GLY A 147 3.84 -10.76 19.65
CA GLY A 147 4.34 -10.68 18.28
C GLY A 147 3.60 -9.68 17.36
N PRO A 148 4.13 -9.44 16.15
CA PRO A 148 3.46 -8.68 15.10
C PRO A 148 2.04 -9.17 14.81
N TYR A 149 1.09 -8.25 14.60
CA TYR A 149 -0.31 -8.61 14.31
C TYR A 149 -1.02 -7.57 13.45
N ILE A 150 -2.12 -8.00 12.82
CA ILE A 150 -3.08 -7.11 12.17
C ILE A 150 -4.10 -6.69 13.23
N ALA A 151 -4.19 -5.39 13.50
CA ALA A 151 -5.13 -4.81 14.46
C ALA A 151 -6.53 -4.60 13.86
N ALA A 152 -6.59 -4.29 12.56
CA ALA A 152 -7.84 -4.10 11.85
C ALA A 152 -7.66 -4.31 10.34
N LYS A 153 -8.76 -4.66 9.67
CA LYS A 153 -8.91 -4.56 8.22
C LYS A 153 -10.05 -3.59 7.90
N PHE A 154 -9.85 -2.74 6.90
CA PHE A 154 -10.85 -1.77 6.43
C PHE A 154 -11.06 -1.95 4.93
N LEU A 155 -12.31 -2.05 4.47
CA LEU A 155 -12.60 -1.94 3.04
C LEU A 155 -12.28 -0.53 2.54
N HIS A 156 -11.96 -0.37 1.25
CA HIS A 156 -11.55 0.92 0.68
C HIS A 156 -12.50 2.08 1.04
N ARG A 157 -13.82 1.85 0.95
CA ARG A 157 -14.84 2.87 1.24
C ARG A 157 -14.99 3.22 2.72
N ASN A 158 -14.41 2.41 3.61
CA ASN A 158 -14.70 2.42 5.05
C ASN A 158 -13.45 2.64 5.92
N ILE A 159 -12.30 3.01 5.35
CA ILE A 159 -11.15 3.39 6.19
C ILE A 159 -11.47 4.71 6.91
N PRO A 160 -11.45 4.74 8.25
CA PRO A 160 -11.76 5.95 8.99
C PRO A 160 -10.57 6.92 8.98
N TYR A 161 -10.85 8.21 9.02
CA TYR A 161 -9.80 9.24 9.16
C TYR A 161 -9.01 9.07 10.47
N SER A 162 -9.69 8.70 11.55
CA SER A 162 -9.08 8.43 12.86
C SER A 162 -9.46 7.05 13.39
N PHE A 163 -8.52 6.38 14.06
CA PHE A 163 -8.73 5.07 14.64
C PHE A 163 -8.24 5.02 16.10
N SER A 164 -8.94 4.26 16.94
CA SER A 164 -8.51 3.96 18.32
C SER A 164 -7.72 2.65 18.30
N LEU A 165 -6.40 2.70 18.36
CA LEU A 165 -5.58 1.49 18.47
C LEU A 165 -5.48 1.05 19.93
N GLY A 166 -5.76 -0.22 20.20
CA GLY A 166 -5.69 -0.81 21.54
C GLY A 166 -7.02 -1.15 22.20
N ASP A 167 -8.16 -0.95 21.54
CA ASP A 167 -9.47 -0.96 22.21
C ASP A 167 -10.08 -2.36 22.44
N GLY A 168 -9.36 -3.42 22.09
CA GLY A 168 -9.77 -4.81 22.30
C GLY A 168 -10.80 -5.33 21.31
N GLN A 169 -11.35 -4.48 20.42
CA GLN A 169 -12.44 -4.85 19.51
C GLN A 169 -11.95 -5.66 18.31
N ILE A 170 -12.91 -6.24 17.58
CA ILE A 170 -12.64 -7.02 16.35
C ILE A 170 -13.10 -6.21 15.14
N TYR A 171 -12.19 -6.01 14.19
CA TYR A 171 -12.43 -5.30 12.93
C TYR A 171 -12.15 -6.24 11.76
N GLU A 172 -13.19 -6.60 11.00
CA GLU A 172 -13.09 -7.50 9.83
C GLU A 172 -12.33 -8.81 10.16
N GLY A 173 -12.58 -9.37 11.35
CA GLY A 173 -12.01 -10.63 11.82
C GLY A 173 -10.62 -10.53 12.46
N PHE A 174 -10.09 -9.32 12.67
CA PHE A 174 -8.82 -9.06 13.34
C PHE A 174 -9.02 -8.36 14.68
N LYS A 175 -8.32 -8.80 15.72
CA LYS A 175 -8.44 -8.23 17.07
C LYS A 175 -7.46 -7.07 17.26
N ASN A 176 -7.98 -5.90 17.61
CA ASN A 176 -7.22 -4.74 18.01
C ASN A 176 -6.74 -4.89 19.45
N ARG A 177 -5.56 -5.48 19.66
CA ARG A 177 -5.08 -5.86 21.00
C ARG A 177 -4.71 -4.62 21.84
N PRO A 178 -5.04 -4.59 23.14
CA PRO A 178 -4.58 -3.54 24.06
C PRO A 178 -3.07 -3.37 24.05
N LEU A 179 -2.61 -2.12 24.05
CA LEU A 179 -1.19 -1.78 24.09
C LEU A 179 -0.60 -2.14 25.45
N GLN A 180 0.58 -2.76 25.47
CA GLN A 180 1.14 -3.32 26.70
C GLN A 180 2.01 -2.33 27.45
N LYS A 181 1.94 -2.40 28.78
CA LYS A 181 2.93 -1.81 29.66
C LYS A 181 4.20 -2.64 29.66
N LEU A 182 5.34 -2.00 29.90
CA LEU A 182 6.58 -2.74 30.13
C LEU A 182 6.45 -3.53 31.43
N LYS A 183 6.75 -4.84 31.37
CA LYS A 183 6.60 -5.75 32.51
C LYS A 183 7.69 -5.55 33.56
N ASN A 184 8.84 -4.98 33.16
CA ASN A 184 9.99 -4.68 34.02
C ASN A 184 10.54 -3.30 33.67
N GLU A 185 11.12 -2.58 34.63
CA GLU A 185 11.94 -1.40 34.40
C GLU A 185 13.11 -1.77 33.47
N GLU A 186 12.94 -1.60 32.15
CA GLU A 186 14.07 -1.46 31.25
C GLU A 186 14.75 -0.14 31.64
N VAL A 187 15.60 -0.21 32.66
CA VAL A 187 16.48 0.88 33.07
C VAL A 187 17.37 1.14 31.88
N ASP A 188 17.18 2.30 31.26
CA ASP A 188 18.05 2.77 30.22
C ASP A 188 19.48 2.79 30.80
N VAL A 189 20.35 1.94 30.26
CA VAL A 189 21.73 1.73 30.75
C VAL A 189 22.57 3.02 30.63
N THR A 190 22.02 4.05 29.96
CA THR A 190 22.63 5.37 29.77
C THR A 190 22.23 6.41 30.82
N GLY A 191 21.26 6.15 31.69
CA GLY A 191 20.88 7.04 32.81
C GLY A 191 20.32 8.42 32.43
N GLU A 192 20.17 8.73 31.13
CA GLU A 192 19.77 10.05 30.64
C GLU A 192 18.29 10.17 30.23
N GLN A 193 17.54 9.06 30.20
CA GLN A 193 16.10 9.06 29.85
C GLN A 193 15.25 8.45 30.96
N ALA A 194 14.14 9.12 31.28
CA ALA A 194 13.15 8.61 32.24
C ALA A 194 12.65 7.21 31.82
N PRO A 195 12.42 6.30 32.78
CA PRO A 195 12.01 4.93 32.49
C PRO A 195 10.70 4.91 31.70
N ARG A 196 10.67 4.12 30.64
CA ARG A 196 9.48 3.97 29.80
C ARG A 196 8.46 3.11 30.52
N MET A 197 7.19 3.50 30.42
CA MET A 197 6.08 2.78 31.05
C MET A 197 5.39 1.82 30.07
N TYR A 198 5.58 2.01 28.76
CA TYR A 198 4.89 1.28 27.69
C TYR A 198 5.86 0.68 26.68
N LYS A 199 5.48 -0.48 26.14
CA LYS A 199 6.20 -1.12 25.05
C LYS A 199 6.14 -0.24 23.81
N ARG A 200 7.22 -0.20 23.02
CA ARG A 200 7.25 0.53 21.75
C ARG A 200 6.65 -0.32 20.64
N TYR A 201 6.00 0.34 19.70
CA TYR A 201 5.38 -0.31 18.54
C TYR A 201 5.68 0.50 17.28
N LYS A 202 6.04 -0.20 16.20
CA LYS A 202 5.96 0.31 14.83
C LYS A 202 4.58 0.00 14.30
N ILE A 203 3.92 1.02 13.79
CA ILE A 203 2.57 0.90 13.23
C ILE A 203 2.63 1.36 11.79
N PHE A 204 2.05 0.57 10.90
CA PHE A 204 1.95 0.91 9.49
C PHE A 204 0.64 0.38 8.91
N ILE A 205 0.20 1.02 7.84
CA ILE A 205 -0.93 0.56 7.07
C ILE A 205 -0.38 -0.10 5.80
N ARG A 206 -1.05 -1.14 5.31
CA ARG A 206 -0.81 -1.74 4.00
C ARG A 206 -2.10 -1.73 3.20
N SER A 207 -2.07 -1.19 1.99
CA SER A 207 -3.19 -1.17 1.05
C SER A 207 -3.05 -2.26 0.01
N VAL A 208 -4.15 -2.83 -0.45
CA VAL A 208 -4.19 -3.87 -1.49
C VAL A 208 -5.11 -3.40 -2.61
N VAL A 209 -4.65 -3.52 -3.87
CA VAL A 209 -5.46 -3.21 -5.06
C VAL A 209 -6.54 -4.27 -5.29
N ASP A 210 -7.66 -3.87 -5.89
CA ASP A 210 -8.74 -4.76 -6.31
C ASP A 210 -8.36 -5.50 -7.60
N THR A 211 -7.68 -6.63 -7.46
CA THR A 211 -7.32 -7.50 -8.59
C THR A 211 -8.47 -8.44 -8.94
N PRO A 212 -9.06 -8.34 -10.15
CA PRO A 212 -10.03 -9.32 -10.59
C PRO A 212 -9.33 -10.66 -10.85
N GLY A 213 -9.58 -11.65 -9.99
CA GLY A 213 -9.19 -13.04 -10.22
C GLY A 213 -8.23 -13.70 -9.22
N SER A 214 -8.20 -13.27 -7.95
CA SER A 214 -7.60 -14.06 -6.85
C SER A 214 -8.62 -14.95 -6.15
#